data_AF-A0A932QZG9-F1
#
_entry.id   AF-A0A932QZG9-F1
#
_cell.length_a   1.000
_cell.length_b   1.000
_cell.length_c   1.000
_cell.angle_alpha   90.00
_cell.angle_beta   90.00
_cell.angle_gamma   90.00
#
_symmetry.space_group_name_H-M   'P 1'
#
loop_
_entity.id
_entity.type
_entity.pdbx_description
1 polymer ?
#
loop_
_entity_poly.entity_id
_entity_poly.type
_entity_poly.pdbx_seq_one_letter_code
_entity_poly.pdbx_strand_id
1 'polypeptide(L)'
;MERIKSAEIKEQERLNKIADELDGLQREKNIGDKKRGEPIPWVDWIVQDLRAGNFKKAQVNYNNQCDKYDELPEILALLKRENIAEETIYEKYKRLKKEDPDLDYDKFVYKELTTRYKRTK
;
A
#
# COMPACT_ATOMS: atom_id res chain seq x y z
N MET A 1 -17.19 21.51 20.25
CA MET A 1 -15.75 21.18 20.20
C MET A 1 -15.44 19.75 20.65
N GLU A 2 -16.15 19.17 21.63
CA GLU A 2 -15.87 17.79 22.11
C GLU A 2 -16.06 16.70 21.04
N ARG A 3 -17.11 16.80 20.21
CA ARG A 3 -17.41 15.79 19.18
C ARG A 3 -16.32 15.63 18.11
N ILE A 4 -15.60 16.72 17.78
CA ILE A 4 -14.52 16.72 16.78
C ILE A 4 -13.31 15.98 17.34
N LYS A 5 -12.91 16.29 18.58
CA LYS A 5 -11.82 15.58 19.27
C LYS A 5 -12.10 14.08 19.40
N SER A 6 -13.34 13.70 19.69
CA SER A 6 -13.71 12.28 19.76
C SER A 6 -13.64 11.56 18.41
N ALA A 7 -13.87 12.25 17.30
CA ALA A 7 -13.75 11.65 15.96
C ALA A 7 -12.27 11.49 15.56
N GLU A 8 -11.44 12.48 15.84
CA GLU A 8 -9.99 12.44 15.59
C GLU A 8 -9.30 11.32 16.38
N ILE A 9 -9.68 11.15 17.66
CA ILE A 9 -9.16 10.05 18.50
C ILE A 9 -9.55 8.69 17.92
N LYS A 10 -10.83 8.51 17.55
CA LYS A 10 -11.31 7.24 16.96
C LYS A 10 -10.62 6.93 15.64
N GLU A 11 -10.36 7.94 14.82
CA GLU A 11 -9.62 7.74 13.57
C GLU A 11 -8.17 7.37 13.84
N GLN A 12 -7.49 8.04 14.78
CA GLN A 12 -6.13 7.67 15.16
C GLN A 12 -6.05 6.25 15.71
N GLU A 13 -7.02 5.83 16.53
CA GLU A 13 -7.12 4.45 17.02
C GLU A 13 -7.31 3.44 15.88
N ARG A 14 -8.14 3.77 14.88
CA ARG A 14 -8.31 2.94 13.69
C ARG A 14 -6.99 2.81 12.93
N LEU A 15 -6.31 3.92 12.66
CA LEU A 15 -5.03 3.94 11.95
C LEU A 15 -3.94 3.16 12.69
N ASN A 16 -3.90 3.25 14.02
CA ASN A 16 -2.97 2.47 14.84
C ASN A 16 -3.25 0.96 14.73
N LYS A 17 -4.52 0.53 14.75
CA LYS A 17 -4.86 -0.89 14.56
C LYS A 17 -4.40 -1.42 13.21
N ILE A 18 -4.58 -0.64 12.14
CA ILE A 18 -4.10 -1.02 10.80
C ILE A 18 -2.57 -1.16 10.81
N ALA A 19 -1.87 -0.21 11.45
CA ALA A 19 -0.42 -0.24 11.58
C ALA A 19 0.07 -1.48 12.34
N ASP A 20 -0.63 -1.87 13.41
CA ASP A 20 -0.29 -3.05 14.20
C ASP A 20 -0.56 -4.36 13.44
N GLU A 21 -1.64 -4.43 12.64
CA GLU A 21 -1.90 -5.56 11.75
C GLU A 21 -0.81 -5.67 10.66
N LEU A 22 -0.37 -4.54 10.07
CA LEU A 22 0.74 -4.52 9.12
C LEU A 22 2.05 -5.03 9.75
N ASP A 23 2.39 -4.56 10.96
CA ASP A 23 3.56 -5.05 11.71
C ASP A 23 3.48 -6.56 11.97
N GLY A 24 2.29 -7.09 12.28
CA GLY A 24 2.03 -8.52 12.45
C GLY A 24 2.33 -9.31 11.18
N LEU A 25 1.73 -8.90 10.06
CA LEU A 25 1.92 -9.55 8.75
C LEU A 25 3.39 -9.52 8.29
N GLN A 26 4.10 -8.41 8.53
CA GLN A 26 5.54 -8.31 8.23
C GLN A 26 6.35 -9.33 9.05
N ARG A 27 6.07 -9.46 10.35
CA ARG A 27 6.77 -10.41 11.22
C ARG A 27 6.50 -11.85 10.81
N GLU A 28 5.25 -12.20 10.51
CA GLU A 28 4.89 -13.52 10.02
C GLU A 28 5.62 -13.86 8.71
N LYS A 29 5.68 -12.90 7.78
CA LYS A 29 6.40 -13.08 6.52
C LYS A 29 7.91 -13.26 6.72
N ASN A 30 8.51 -12.48 7.61
CA ASN A 30 9.93 -12.59 7.95
C ASN A 30 10.28 -13.94 8.63
N ILE A 31 9.36 -14.47 9.46
CA ILE A 31 9.51 -15.81 10.06
C ILE A 31 9.38 -16.91 9.00
N GLY A 32 8.38 -16.81 8.11
CA GLY A 32 8.10 -17.81 7.08
C GLY A 32 9.18 -17.91 6.01
N ASP A 33 9.73 -16.78 5.57
CA ASP A 33 10.70 -16.74 4.48
C ASP A 33 12.14 -17.08 4.93
N LYS A 34 12.44 -17.16 6.24
CA LYS A 34 13.75 -17.44 6.86
C LYS A 34 14.97 -16.66 6.30
N LYS A 35 14.75 -15.69 5.41
CA LYS A 35 15.77 -14.98 4.63
C LYS A 35 15.67 -13.46 4.76
N ARG A 36 14.49 -12.92 5.07
CA ARG A 36 14.28 -11.50 5.33
C ARG A 36 14.31 -11.29 6.84
N GLY A 37 15.52 -11.29 7.42
CA GLY A 37 15.71 -10.88 8.82
C GLY A 37 15.46 -9.39 9.05
N GLU A 38 15.17 -8.64 7.99
CA GLU A 38 15.03 -7.20 7.97
C GLU A 38 13.57 -6.79 7.73
N PRO A 39 13.09 -5.71 8.37
CA PRO A 39 11.79 -5.11 8.08
C PRO A 39 11.65 -4.79 6.59
N ILE A 40 10.43 -4.87 6.06
CA ILE A 40 10.16 -4.56 4.65
C ILE A 40 10.06 -3.03 4.53
N PRO A 41 11.07 -2.31 3.99
CA PRO A 41 11.20 -0.86 4.24
C PRO A 41 10.01 -0.04 3.75
N TRP A 42 9.36 -0.47 2.66
CA TRP A 42 8.19 0.21 2.11
C TRP A 42 6.90 -0.01 2.94
N VAL A 43 6.78 -1.13 3.64
CA VAL A 43 5.67 -1.36 4.57
C VAL A 43 5.86 -0.51 5.82
N ASP A 44 7.09 -0.40 6.32
CA ASP A 44 7.43 0.46 7.47
C ASP A 44 7.07 1.93 7.23
N TRP A 45 7.25 2.44 6.00
CA TRP A 45 6.83 3.81 5.67
C TRP A 45 5.32 4.00 5.81
N ILE A 46 4.52 3.01 5.39
CA ILE A 46 3.06 3.04 5.57
C ILE A 46 2.72 3.01 7.06
N VAL A 47 3.34 2.11 7.83
CA VAL A 47 3.14 1.99 9.29
C VAL A 47 3.43 3.31 10.00
N GLN A 48 4.57 3.96 9.68
CA GLN A 48 4.95 5.24 10.25
C GLN A 48 3.95 6.35 9.93
N ASP A 49 3.46 6.42 8.69
CA ASP A 49 2.47 7.41 8.29
C ASP A 49 1.13 7.20 8.99
N LEU A 50 0.67 5.95 9.14
CA LEU A 50 -0.57 5.63 9.86
C LEU A 50 -0.47 5.99 11.35
N ARG A 51 0.65 5.67 12.00
CA ARG A 51 0.91 6.03 13.41
C ARG A 51 0.98 7.55 13.63
N ALA A 52 1.38 8.29 12.60
CA ALA A 52 1.36 9.76 12.61
C ALA A 52 -0.01 10.36 12.25
N GLY A 53 -1.03 9.54 11.98
CA GLY A 53 -2.37 10.00 11.59
C GLY A 53 -2.49 10.41 10.12
N ASN A 54 -1.46 10.14 9.31
CA ASN A 54 -1.33 10.64 7.94
C ASN A 54 -1.80 9.62 6.89
N PHE A 55 -3.10 9.32 6.87
CA PHE A 55 -3.69 8.35 5.93
C PHE A 55 -3.34 8.63 4.46
N LYS A 56 -3.42 9.90 4.02
CA LYS A 56 -3.11 10.29 2.64
C LYS A 56 -1.65 10.02 2.27
N LYS A 57 -0.73 10.15 3.22
CA LYS A 57 0.70 9.90 2.99
C LYS A 57 0.99 8.41 2.90
N ALA A 58 0.31 7.60 3.72
CA ALA A 58 0.31 6.14 3.59
C ALA A 58 -0.14 5.68 2.19
N GLN A 59 -1.21 6.28 1.63
CA GLN A 59 -1.66 6.01 0.25
C GLN A 59 -0.60 6.39 -0.79
N VAL A 60 0.06 7.54 -0.64
CA VAL A 60 1.13 7.97 -1.56
C VAL A 60 2.31 7.00 -1.50
N ASN A 61 2.72 6.58 -0.30
CA ASN A 61 3.81 5.63 -0.13
C ASN A 61 3.48 4.25 -0.72
N TYR A 62 2.25 3.76 -0.52
CA TYR A 62 1.77 2.59 -1.24
C TYR A 62 1.87 2.78 -2.75
N ASN A 63 1.32 3.87 -3.29
CA ASN A 63 1.24 4.11 -4.74
C ASN A 63 2.63 4.23 -5.41
N ASN A 64 3.62 4.71 -4.67
CA ASN A 64 5.01 4.80 -5.12
C ASN A 64 5.73 3.45 -5.18
N GLN A 65 5.25 2.46 -4.41
CA GLN A 65 5.89 1.14 -4.26
C GLN A 65 4.93 0.00 -4.64
N CYS A 66 3.83 0.30 -5.34
CA CYS A 66 2.73 -0.64 -5.56
C CYS A 66 3.16 -1.92 -6.30
N ASP A 67 4.23 -1.87 -7.10
CA ASP A 67 4.85 -3.00 -7.78
C ASP A 67 5.47 -4.02 -6.81
N LYS A 68 5.85 -3.59 -5.59
CA LYS A 68 6.47 -4.45 -4.57
C LYS A 68 5.46 -5.27 -3.76
N TYR A 69 4.18 -4.89 -3.80
CA TYR A 69 3.14 -5.53 -2.99
C TYR A 69 2.51 -6.75 -3.67
N ASP A 70 2.75 -6.96 -4.97
CA ASP A 70 2.31 -8.17 -5.67
C ASP A 70 2.97 -9.44 -5.09
N GLU A 71 4.13 -9.30 -4.43
CA GLU A 71 4.82 -10.39 -3.72
C GLU A 71 4.33 -10.60 -2.27
N LEU A 72 3.41 -9.75 -1.78
CA LEU A 72 2.95 -9.70 -0.38
C LEU A 72 1.42 -9.74 -0.31
N PRO A 73 0.77 -10.85 -0.71
CA PRO A 73 -0.68 -10.89 -0.95
C PRO A 73 -1.52 -10.59 0.29
N GLU A 74 -1.08 -11.02 1.49
CA GLU A 74 -1.78 -10.75 2.75
C GLU A 74 -1.72 -9.26 3.12
N ILE A 75 -0.55 -8.63 2.93
CA ILE A 75 -0.36 -7.19 3.14
C ILE A 75 -1.18 -6.40 2.13
N LEU A 76 -1.16 -6.79 0.85
CA LEU A 76 -1.95 -6.14 -0.19
C LEU A 76 -3.47 -6.24 0.11
N ALA A 77 -3.94 -7.39 0.57
CA ALA A 77 -5.33 -7.60 0.94
C ALA A 77 -5.76 -6.67 2.10
N LEU A 78 -4.92 -6.54 3.13
CA LEU A 78 -5.16 -5.61 4.23
C LEU A 78 -5.22 -4.15 3.72
N LEU A 79 -4.23 -3.73 2.93
CA LEU A 79 -4.19 -2.36 2.41
C LEU A 79 -5.41 -2.03 1.56
N LYS A 80 -5.96 -2.98 0.80
CA LYS A 80 -7.21 -2.82 0.03
C LYS A 80 -8.43 -2.73 0.93
N ARG A 81 -8.54 -3.62 1.91
CA ARG A 81 -9.63 -3.62 2.91
C ARG A 81 -9.76 -2.26 3.59
N GLU A 82 -8.63 -1.63 3.88
CA GLU A 82 -8.56 -0.35 4.58
C GLU A 82 -8.54 0.88 3.67
N ASN A 83 -8.73 0.71 2.35
CA ASN A 83 -8.69 1.75 1.33
C ASN A 83 -7.36 2.52 1.25
N ILE A 84 -6.25 1.92 1.70
CA ILE A 84 -4.90 2.46 1.53
C ILE A 84 -4.38 2.10 0.14
N ALA A 85 -4.69 0.90 -0.34
CA ALA A 85 -4.45 0.46 -1.70
C ALA A 85 -5.73 0.61 -2.52
N GLU A 86 -5.60 1.23 -3.70
CA GLU A 86 -6.65 1.21 -4.72
C GLU A 86 -6.47 -0.03 -5.62
N GLU A 87 -6.15 0.18 -6.89
CA GLU A 87 -5.87 -0.84 -7.91
C GLU A 87 -4.34 -0.93 -8.11
N THR A 88 -3.76 -2.13 -8.05
CA THR A 88 -2.33 -2.29 -8.40
C THR A 88 -2.12 -2.00 -9.90
N ILE A 89 -0.88 -1.67 -10.30
CA ILE A 89 -0.55 -1.55 -11.73
C ILE A 89 -0.88 -2.85 -12.47
N TYR A 90 -0.63 -4.01 -11.86
CA TYR A 90 -0.97 -5.31 -12.42
C TYR A 90 -2.49 -5.51 -12.59
N GLU A 91 -3.30 -5.13 -11.60
CA GLU A 91 -4.76 -5.22 -11.71
C GLU A 91 -5.32 -4.31 -12.81
N LYS A 92 -4.81 -3.08 -12.88
CA LYS A 92 -5.16 -2.13 -13.93
C LYS A 92 -4.79 -2.67 -15.31
N TYR A 93 -3.59 -3.26 -15.44
CA TYR A 93 -3.17 -3.94 -16.66
C TYR A 93 -4.11 -5.09 -17.01
N LYS A 94 -4.39 -5.99 -16.07
CA LYS A 94 -5.23 -7.18 -16.31
C LYS A 94 -6.65 -6.81 -16.71
N ARG A 95 -7.19 -5.72 -16.17
CA ARG A 95 -8.48 -5.16 -16.58
C ARG A 95 -8.41 -4.65 -18.02
N LEU A 96 -7.43 -3.80 -18.33
CA LEU A 96 -7.28 -3.20 -19.67
C LEU A 96 -6.91 -4.23 -20.75
N LYS A 97 -6.14 -5.27 -20.42
CA LYS A 97 -5.79 -6.37 -21.34
C LYS A 97 -7.00 -7.16 -21.84
N LYS A 98 -8.11 -7.16 -21.08
CA LYS A 98 -9.38 -7.75 -21.54
C LYS A 98 -10.07 -6.90 -22.60
N GLU A 99 -9.85 -5.59 -22.56
CA GLU A 99 -10.43 -4.61 -23.49
C GLU A 99 -9.50 -4.41 -24.70
N ASP A 100 -8.19 -4.53 -24.50
CA ASP A 100 -7.13 -4.43 -25.51
C ASP A 100 -6.17 -5.63 -25.39
N PRO A 101 -6.42 -6.74 -26.11
CA PRO A 101 -5.59 -7.93 -26.10
C PRO A 101 -4.15 -7.71 -26.58
N ASP A 102 -3.83 -6.59 -27.25
CA ASP A 102 -2.48 -6.27 -27.73
C ASP A 102 -1.68 -5.41 -26.74
N LEU A 103 -2.29 -5.01 -25.62
CA LEU A 103 -1.63 -4.22 -24.58
C LEU A 103 -0.41 -4.94 -24.00
N ASP A 104 0.78 -4.39 -24.22
CA ASP A 104 2.03 -4.94 -23.72
C ASP A 104 2.26 -4.55 -22.24
N TYR A 105 2.60 -5.54 -21.40
CA TYR A 105 2.77 -5.34 -19.96
C TYR A 105 3.92 -4.38 -19.65
N ASP A 106 5.08 -4.59 -20.26
CA ASP A 106 6.29 -3.83 -19.95
C ASP A 106 6.13 -2.36 -20.36
N LYS A 107 5.56 -2.09 -21.54
CA LYS A 107 5.22 -0.72 -21.98
C LYS A 107 4.18 -0.07 -21.08
N PHE A 108 3.17 -0.80 -20.63
CA PHE A 108 2.13 -0.29 -19.75
C PHE A 108 2.70 0.10 -18.39
N VAL A 109 3.45 -0.81 -17.74
CA VAL A 109 4.10 -0.56 -16.45
C VAL A 109 5.05 0.64 -16.56
N TYR A 110 5.87 0.70 -17.60
CA TYR A 110 6.78 1.83 -17.83
C TYR A 110 6.03 3.17 -17.92
N LYS A 111 4.92 3.22 -18.66
CA LYS A 111 4.09 4.42 -18.80
C LYS A 111 3.42 4.82 -17.48
N GLU A 112 2.90 3.87 -16.72
CA GLU A 112 2.25 4.14 -15.42
C GLU A 112 3.26 4.64 -14.39
N LEU A 113 4.43 4.00 -14.28
CA LEU A 113 5.49 4.41 -13.35
C LEU A 113 6.04 5.79 -13.72
N THR A 114 6.31 6.07 -15.00
CA THR A 114 6.78 7.40 -15.44
C THR A 114 5.74 8.49 -15.22
N THR A 115 4.45 8.19 -15.39
CA THR A 115 3.36 9.15 -15.13
C THR A 115 3.23 9.46 -13.64
N ARG A 116 3.35 8.45 -12.78
CA ARG A 116 3.32 8.61 -11.31
C ARG A 116 4.51 9.43 -10.82
N TYR A 117 5.73 9.15 -11.31
CA TYR A 117 6.95 9.89 -10.93
C TYR A 117 6.89 11.39 -11.30
N LYS A 118 6.19 11.74 -12.39
CA LYS A 118 6.02 13.15 -12.79
C LYS A 118 5.01 13.92 -11.94
N ARG A 119 4.11 13.22 -11.22
CA ARG A 119 3.08 13.84 -10.36
C ARG A 119 3.56 14.09 -8.93
N THR A 120 4.67 13.50 -8.53
CA THR A 120 5.25 13.59 -7.18
C THR A 120 6.43 14.58 -7.08
N LYS A 121 6.78 15.26 -8.18
CA LYS A 121 7.67 16.43 -8.21
C LYS A 121 6.86 17.71 -8.33
#